data_AF-A0A7R9GKP9-F1
#
_entry.id   AF-A0A7R9GKP9-F1
#
_cell.length_a   1.000
_cell.length_b   1.000
_cell.length_c   1.000
_cell.angle_alpha   90.00
_cell.angle_beta   90.00
_cell.angle_gamma   90.00
#
_symmetry.space_group_name_H-M   'P 1'
#
loop_
_entity.id
_entity.type
_entity.pdbx_description
1 polymer ?
#
loop_
_entity_poly.entity_id
_entity_poly.type
_entity_poly.pdbx_seq_one_letter_code
_entity_poly.pdbx_strand_id
1 'polypeptide(L)'
;VGAPSCVTCVELHHQDGTTHLVFAQGEGPILRLTGVNATAARHGMKRVQLLKNLPNKSPVAAKMSAFRNAKETNITINRYHIEAVETTNLWKIFKLPSEFSKKHHMIQYNPVIQEGNEEFVHHMEYNQKIPDYLGPCAADDRPPEINVCRKVVAAWALGAEHFVYPEDVGLEIRGEDFNSFLMLEVYYNNPDLLSSEFLLCLLTPDFVVSSEMQLHYNSNIRRFDAGILEVGLEYTPKTGLPHGMRDVFVRGHCIAECTAIGLPKDGVTIFASQLHTHFTGVRVWTTHSRNGVQLPDINRDNHYPTHYQEIRFLKHPVHVSPVSRRLILSILRRRNGDCVCQDRTISRQNITLGGFAISDEMCVNYMHYYPKSNLEVCKSSIDSDVLDECFAYMT
;
A
#
# COMPACT_ATOMS: atom_id res chain seq x y z
N VAL A 1 -45.59 0.10 3.43
CA VAL A 1 -44.55 1.04 3.90
C VAL A 1 -43.43 0.97 2.88
N GLY A 2 -43.32 2.01 2.04
CA GLY A 2 -42.52 1.99 0.82
C GLY A 2 -41.02 1.95 1.11
N ALA A 3 -40.30 1.13 0.34
CA ALA A 3 -38.85 1.14 0.30
C ALA A 3 -38.35 2.55 -0.08
N PRO A 4 -37.24 3.04 0.50
CA PRO A 4 -36.64 4.28 0.06
C PRO A 4 -36.09 4.07 -1.35
N SER A 5 -36.77 4.66 -2.32
CA SER A 5 -36.28 4.81 -3.68
C SER A 5 -35.11 5.81 -3.68
N CYS A 6 -33.88 5.32 -3.83
CA CYS A 6 -32.76 6.17 -4.22
C CYS A 6 -33.00 6.66 -5.65
N VAL A 7 -33.52 7.88 -5.78
CA VAL A 7 -33.53 8.62 -7.05
C VAL A 7 -32.38 9.61 -6.98
N THR A 8 -31.30 9.36 -7.72
CA THR A 8 -30.27 10.35 -7.98
C THR A 8 -30.31 10.75 -9.44
N CYS A 9 -30.76 11.99 -9.72
CA CYS A 9 -30.65 12.68 -11.01
C CYS A 9 -29.27 13.32 -11.22
N VAL A 10 -28.22 12.65 -10.77
CA VAL A 10 -26.84 12.98 -11.12
C VAL A 10 -26.26 11.68 -11.62
N GLU A 11 -25.93 11.61 -12.91
CA GLU A 11 -25.13 10.52 -13.47
C GLU A 11 -23.74 10.56 -12.82
N LEU A 12 -23.64 10.00 -11.62
CA LEU A 12 -22.36 9.56 -11.10
C LEU A 12 -21.97 8.39 -12.00
N HIS A 13 -21.07 8.64 -12.95
CA HIS A 13 -20.43 7.56 -13.71
C HIS A 13 -19.70 6.67 -12.70
N HIS A 14 -20.35 5.58 -12.29
CA HIS A 14 -19.75 4.59 -11.41
C HIS A 14 -18.60 3.92 -12.16
N GLN A 15 -17.38 4.31 -11.79
CA GLN A 15 -16.13 3.71 -12.27
C GLN A 15 -15.54 2.84 -11.18
N ASP A 16 -14.63 1.95 -11.56
CA ASP A 16 -13.80 1.26 -10.58
C ASP A 16 -12.92 2.25 -9.82
N GLY A 17 -12.69 1.95 -8.55
CA GLY A 17 -12.01 2.83 -7.63
C GLY A 17 -12.79 3.11 -6.36
N THR A 18 -12.38 4.16 -5.66
CA THR A 18 -13.04 4.67 -4.48
C THR A 18 -14.29 5.46 -4.87
N THR A 19 -15.35 5.33 -4.08
CA THR A 19 -16.48 6.25 -4.10
C THR A 19 -16.57 7.02 -2.77
N HIS A 20 -16.73 8.33 -2.88
CA HIS A 20 -16.96 9.22 -1.74
C HIS A 20 -18.47 9.40 -1.54
N LEU A 21 -19.04 8.69 -0.57
CA LEU A 21 -20.45 8.86 -0.19
C LEU A 21 -20.56 10.05 0.76
N VAL A 22 -21.41 11.01 0.40
CA VAL A 22 -21.79 12.14 1.26
C VAL A 22 -23.20 11.91 1.79
N PHE A 23 -23.41 12.17 3.08
CA PHE A 23 -24.73 12.02 3.72
C PHE A 23 -25.05 13.22 4.59
N ALA A 24 -26.35 13.50 4.72
CA ALA A 24 -26.90 14.47 5.66
C ALA A 24 -28.17 13.89 6.27
N GLN A 25 -28.33 14.06 7.59
CA GLN A 25 -29.43 13.57 8.39
C GLN A 25 -30.04 14.76 9.16
N GLY A 26 -31.35 14.92 9.08
CA GLY A 26 -32.10 15.96 9.77
C GLY A 26 -33.51 15.50 10.12
N GLU A 27 -34.26 16.34 10.84
CA GLU A 27 -35.64 16.07 11.20
C GLU A 27 -36.55 16.10 9.96
N GLY A 28 -37.51 15.17 9.92
CA GLY A 28 -38.44 15.00 8.80
C GLY A 28 -39.90 15.21 9.21
N PRO A 29 -40.84 15.20 8.23
CA PRO A 29 -40.65 14.85 6.82
C PRO A 29 -40.16 16.02 5.94
N ILE A 30 -39.25 15.73 5.00
CA ILE A 30 -38.83 16.68 3.97
C ILE A 30 -39.90 16.70 2.86
N LEU A 31 -40.67 17.77 2.77
CA LEU A 31 -41.73 17.93 1.76
C LEU A 31 -41.21 18.51 0.44
N ARG A 32 -40.09 19.24 0.46
CA ARG A 32 -39.42 19.84 -0.72
C ARG A 32 -37.91 19.90 -0.49
N LEU A 33 -37.12 19.73 -1.55
CA LEU A 33 -35.66 19.88 -1.51
C LEU A 33 -35.22 21.35 -1.49
N THR A 34 -36.05 22.26 -2.01
CA THR A 34 -35.78 23.70 -2.03
C THR A 34 -35.77 24.24 -0.59
N GLY A 35 -34.67 24.92 -0.22
CA GLY A 35 -34.49 25.46 1.13
C GLY A 35 -33.88 24.48 2.13
N VAL A 36 -33.63 23.22 1.75
CA VAL A 36 -32.88 22.28 2.58
C VAL A 36 -31.42 22.71 2.62
N ASN A 37 -30.97 23.13 3.80
CA ASN A 37 -29.56 23.43 4.04
C ASN A 37 -28.83 22.19 4.58
N ALA A 38 -28.19 21.44 3.68
CA ALA A 38 -27.48 20.21 4.05
C ALA A 38 -26.27 20.46 4.97
N THR A 39 -25.66 21.65 4.96
CA THR A 39 -24.53 21.99 5.85
C THR A 39 -24.98 22.37 7.26
N ALA A 40 -26.27 22.70 7.45
CA ALA A 40 -26.86 22.93 8.77
C ALA A 40 -27.37 21.64 9.43
N ALA A 41 -27.46 20.54 8.68
CA ALA A 41 -27.90 19.24 9.17
C ALA A 41 -26.71 18.42 9.72
N ARG A 42 -26.98 17.32 10.44
CA ARG A 42 -25.92 16.37 10.82
C ARG A 42 -25.43 15.70 9.54
N HIS A 43 -24.25 16.05 9.07
CA HIS A 43 -23.71 15.55 7.81
C HIS A 43 -22.34 14.89 7.98
N GLY A 44 -21.92 14.17 6.95
CA GLY A 44 -20.61 13.56 6.91
C GLY A 44 -20.30 12.92 5.56
N MET A 45 -19.13 12.26 5.52
CA MET A 45 -18.70 11.49 4.37
C MET A 45 -18.14 10.14 4.79
N LYS A 46 -18.31 9.14 3.93
CA LYS A 46 -17.69 7.82 4.04
C LYS A 46 -17.09 7.41 2.70
N ARG A 47 -15.91 6.82 2.75
CA ARG A 47 -15.21 6.28 1.58
C ARG A 47 -15.49 4.79 1.51
N VAL A 48 -15.87 4.31 0.34
CA VAL A 48 -16.19 2.91 0.09
C VAL A 48 -15.81 2.52 -1.32
N GLN A 49 -15.53 1.24 -1.54
CA GLN A 49 -15.60 0.66 -2.88
C GLN A 49 -17.04 0.19 -3.15
N LEU A 50 -17.78 0.88 -4.03
CA LEU A 50 -19.13 0.45 -4.43
C LEU A 50 -19.09 -0.76 -5.37
N LEU A 51 -18.19 -0.75 -6.35
CA LEU A 51 -18.08 -1.81 -7.35
C LEU A 51 -17.16 -2.92 -6.84
N LYS A 52 -17.64 -3.70 -5.86
CA LYS A 52 -16.92 -4.87 -5.33
C LYS A 52 -16.98 -6.06 -6.29
N ASN A 53 -16.04 -6.99 -6.13
CA ASN A 53 -16.12 -8.30 -6.78
C ASN A 53 -17.36 -9.05 -6.31
N LEU A 54 -18.01 -9.79 -7.21
CA LEU A 54 -19.14 -10.63 -6.85
C LEU A 54 -18.74 -11.62 -5.73
N PRO A 55 -19.62 -11.92 -4.76
CA PRO A 55 -19.29 -12.77 -3.59
C PRO A 55 -18.66 -14.12 -3.96
N ASN A 56 -19.14 -14.76 -5.04
CA ASN A 56 -18.61 -16.05 -5.52
C ASN A 56 -17.20 -15.96 -6.15
N LYS A 57 -16.67 -14.76 -6.37
CA LYS A 57 -15.33 -14.48 -6.90
C LYS A 57 -14.43 -13.75 -5.90
N SER A 58 -14.96 -13.39 -4.72
CA SER A 58 -14.19 -12.73 -3.67
C SER A 58 -13.62 -13.78 -2.71
N PRO A 59 -12.29 -13.82 -2.48
CA PRO A 59 -11.69 -14.65 -1.45
C PRO A 59 -12.19 -14.35 -0.03
N VAL A 60 -12.90 -13.24 0.17
CA VAL A 60 -13.54 -12.88 1.45
C VAL A 60 -14.67 -13.87 1.80
N ALA A 61 -15.26 -14.54 0.81
CA ALA A 61 -16.06 -15.74 1.04
C ALA A 61 -15.17 -16.99 1.21
N ALA A 62 -14.00 -16.84 1.86
CA ALA A 62 -13.16 -17.95 2.24
C ALA A 62 -14.03 -18.91 3.03
N LYS A 63 -14.30 -20.07 2.46
CA LYS A 63 -15.06 -21.10 3.15
C LYS A 63 -14.32 -21.37 4.47
N MET A 64 -15.04 -21.60 5.57
CA MET A 64 -14.44 -22.03 6.85
C MET A 64 -13.43 -23.19 6.66
N SER A 65 -13.55 -23.94 5.56
CA SER A 65 -12.58 -24.94 5.13
C SER A 65 -11.16 -24.43 4.87
N ALA A 66 -10.99 -23.21 4.37
CA ALA A 66 -9.68 -22.62 4.07
C ALA A 66 -8.88 -22.27 5.34
N PHE A 67 -9.58 -22.07 6.46
CA PHE A 67 -9.01 -21.85 7.79
C PHE A 67 -8.99 -23.11 8.65
N ARG A 68 -9.40 -24.27 8.12
CA ARG A 68 -9.27 -25.53 8.88
C ARG A 68 -7.80 -25.78 9.21
N ASN A 69 -7.53 -25.92 10.51
CA ASN A 69 -6.19 -26.09 11.07
C ASN A 69 -5.25 -24.89 10.85
N ALA A 70 -5.80 -23.71 10.56
CA ALA A 70 -4.99 -22.49 10.58
C ALA A 70 -4.50 -22.23 12.01
N LYS A 71 -3.23 -21.87 12.11
CA LYS A 71 -2.59 -21.37 13.33
C LYS A 71 -2.50 -19.85 13.24
N GLU A 72 -2.37 -19.23 14.40
CA GLU A 72 -2.27 -17.79 14.56
C GLU A 72 -0.96 -17.43 15.28
N THR A 73 -0.34 -16.32 14.88
CA THR A 73 0.78 -15.72 15.60
C THR A 73 0.73 -14.20 15.48
N ASN A 74 1.14 -13.49 16.54
CA ASN A 74 1.12 -12.04 16.58
C ASN A 74 2.54 -11.50 16.54
N ILE A 75 2.75 -10.49 15.70
CA ILE A 75 3.99 -9.73 15.61
C ILE A 75 3.71 -8.37 16.23
N THR A 76 4.21 -8.17 17.45
CA THR A 76 3.80 -7.04 18.29
C THR A 76 5.00 -6.20 18.75
N ILE A 77 4.90 -4.88 18.57
CA ILE A 77 5.73 -3.88 19.24
C ILE A 77 4.91 -3.35 20.43
N ASN A 78 5.41 -3.60 21.63
CA ASN A 78 4.74 -3.21 22.86
C ASN A 78 5.41 -1.98 23.47
N ARG A 79 4.61 -0.93 23.71
CA ARG A 79 4.98 0.24 24.49
C ARG A 79 6.33 0.86 24.09
N TYR A 80 6.44 1.25 22.83
CA TYR A 80 7.62 1.98 22.35
C TYR A 80 7.42 3.49 22.54
N HIS A 81 8.45 4.18 23.06
CA HIS A 81 8.45 5.63 23.21
C HIS A 81 8.93 6.28 21.92
N ILE A 82 8.11 7.15 21.33
CA ILE A 82 8.50 7.88 20.11
C ILE A 82 8.97 9.28 20.47
N GLU A 83 10.01 9.75 19.77
CA GLU A 83 10.51 11.11 19.88
C GLU A 83 9.56 12.14 19.24
N ALA A 84 9.70 13.41 19.61
CA ALA A 84 8.86 14.50 19.12
C ALA A 84 9.26 14.98 17.71
N VAL A 85 9.28 14.05 16.74
CA VAL A 85 9.61 14.31 15.34
C VAL A 85 8.42 14.00 14.44
N GLU A 86 8.32 14.66 13.28
CA GLU A 86 7.15 14.56 12.37
C GLU A 86 6.84 13.12 11.95
N THR A 87 7.88 12.35 11.60
CA THR A 87 7.71 10.96 11.18
C THR A 87 8.79 10.09 11.78
N THR A 88 8.39 9.00 12.44
CA THR A 88 9.30 7.96 12.93
C THR A 88 9.10 6.68 12.14
N ASN A 89 10.11 6.25 11.39
CA ASN A 89 10.16 4.91 10.81
C ASN A 89 10.81 3.97 11.83
N LEU A 90 10.00 3.15 12.49
CA LEU A 90 10.44 2.22 13.54
C LEU A 90 10.60 0.81 12.99
N TRP A 91 11.73 0.17 13.29
CA TRP A 91 11.97 -1.24 12.95
C TRP A 91 12.03 -2.11 14.19
N LYS A 92 11.41 -3.29 14.10
CA LYS A 92 11.59 -4.37 15.08
C LYS A 92 11.88 -5.69 14.38
N ILE A 93 12.95 -6.37 14.79
CA ILE A 93 13.29 -7.72 14.35
C ILE A 93 12.63 -8.75 15.26
N PHE A 94 12.03 -9.78 14.66
CA PHE A 94 11.38 -10.91 15.32
C PHE A 94 11.99 -12.20 14.81
N LYS A 95 12.46 -13.03 15.74
CA LYS A 95 12.87 -14.39 15.42
C LYS A 95 11.66 -15.30 15.34
N LEU A 96 11.47 -15.97 14.21
CA LEU A 96 10.38 -16.93 14.05
C LEU A 96 10.62 -18.17 14.94
N PRO A 97 9.55 -18.72 15.58
CA PRO A 97 9.64 -19.97 16.32
C PRO A 97 10.16 -21.15 15.47
N SER A 98 10.69 -22.18 16.13
CA SER A 98 11.27 -23.35 15.46
C SER A 98 10.28 -24.14 14.59
N GLU A 99 8.98 -23.99 14.81
CA GLU A 99 7.95 -24.61 13.96
C GLU A 99 7.98 -24.10 12.51
N PHE A 100 8.49 -22.88 12.31
CA PHE A 100 8.70 -22.33 10.97
C PHE A 100 9.90 -22.95 10.26
N SER A 101 10.67 -23.87 10.88
CA SER A 101 11.69 -24.70 10.18
C SER A 101 11.16 -25.44 8.95
N LYS A 102 9.83 -25.63 8.88
CA LYS A 102 9.12 -26.17 7.72
C LYS A 102 8.38 -25.05 7.00
N LYS A 103 8.15 -25.25 5.70
CA LYS A 103 7.33 -24.34 4.91
C LYS A 103 5.91 -24.29 5.49
N HIS A 104 5.40 -23.07 5.66
CA HIS A 104 3.98 -22.78 5.90
C HIS A 104 3.50 -21.77 4.86
N HIS A 105 2.19 -21.68 4.69
CA HIS A 105 1.54 -20.63 3.93
C HIS A 105 0.78 -19.70 4.88
N MET A 106 1.15 -18.42 4.88
CA MET A 106 0.29 -17.38 5.38
C MET A 106 -0.91 -17.23 4.45
N ILE A 107 -2.08 -17.30 5.06
CA ILE A 107 -3.37 -17.30 4.36
C ILE A 107 -4.18 -16.04 4.68
N GLN A 108 -3.84 -15.33 5.76
CA GLN A 108 -4.40 -14.04 6.10
C GLN A 108 -3.44 -13.24 6.99
N TYR A 109 -3.48 -11.92 6.89
CA TYR A 109 -2.85 -11.03 7.86
C TYR A 109 -3.80 -9.88 8.22
N ASN A 110 -3.75 -9.48 9.49
CA ASN A 110 -4.66 -8.50 10.09
C ASN A 110 -3.86 -7.43 10.83
N PRO A 111 -4.07 -6.14 10.51
CA PRO A 111 -3.59 -5.07 11.38
C PRO A 111 -4.36 -5.11 12.72
N VAL A 112 -3.65 -4.90 13.83
CA VAL A 112 -4.25 -4.65 15.14
C VAL A 112 -3.64 -3.35 15.63
N ILE A 113 -4.42 -2.28 15.45
CA ILE A 113 -3.97 -0.91 15.66
C ILE A 113 -4.72 -0.33 16.85
N GLN A 114 -3.98 0.31 17.74
CA GLN A 114 -4.55 1.04 18.87
C GLN A 114 -5.35 2.25 18.36
N GLU A 115 -6.45 2.58 19.02
CA GLU A 115 -7.22 3.77 18.68
C GLU A 115 -6.38 5.05 18.92
N GLY A 116 -6.42 6.01 17.97
CA GLY A 116 -5.58 7.21 17.94
C GLY A 116 -4.22 7.04 17.26
N ASN A 117 -3.94 5.84 16.75
CA ASN A 117 -2.69 5.42 16.13
C ASN A 117 -2.92 4.88 14.70
N GLU A 118 -3.96 5.34 14.00
CA GLU A 118 -4.43 4.71 12.77
C GLU A 118 -3.63 5.07 11.50
N GLU A 119 -2.86 6.15 11.51
CA GLU A 119 -2.17 6.72 10.34
C GLU A 119 -0.86 6.02 9.95
N PHE A 120 -0.79 4.70 10.08
CA PHE A 120 0.48 3.98 9.94
C PHE A 120 0.57 3.14 8.66
N VAL A 121 1.79 2.93 8.21
CA VAL A 121 2.09 1.93 7.19
C VAL A 121 2.87 0.82 7.90
N HIS A 122 2.33 -0.40 7.87
CA HIS A 122 3.00 -1.58 8.42
C HIS A 122 3.56 -2.38 7.25
N HIS A 123 4.85 -2.21 6.97
CA HIS A 123 5.57 -3.13 6.10
C HIS A 123 6.14 -4.25 6.97
N MET A 124 5.85 -5.50 6.61
CA MET A 124 6.59 -6.63 7.14
C MET A 124 7.56 -7.11 6.09
N GLU A 125 8.83 -7.12 6.43
CA GLU A 125 9.91 -7.51 5.55
C GLU A 125 10.67 -8.70 6.11
N TYR A 126 11.30 -9.47 5.23
CA TYR A 126 12.04 -10.67 5.60
C TYR A 126 13.53 -10.48 5.35
N ASN A 127 14.40 -10.94 6.27
CA ASN A 127 15.83 -10.71 6.12
C ASN A 127 16.72 -11.77 6.85
N GLN A 128 17.95 -11.99 6.34
CA GLN A 128 18.90 -13.07 6.66
C GLN A 128 19.65 -12.87 7.97
N LYS A 129 19.47 -13.81 8.92
CA LYS A 129 20.27 -14.00 10.15
C LYS A 129 20.82 -12.70 10.75
N ILE A 130 19.93 -11.92 11.33
CA ILE A 130 20.17 -10.53 11.73
C ILE A 130 20.21 -10.45 13.24
N PRO A 131 21.01 -9.55 13.84
CA PRO A 131 20.86 -9.19 15.24
C PRO A 131 19.42 -8.76 15.57
N ASP A 132 19.00 -9.01 16.80
CA ASP A 132 17.77 -8.38 17.31
C ASP A 132 17.97 -6.87 17.32
N TYR A 133 16.94 -6.14 16.89
CA TYR A 133 16.97 -4.68 16.80
C TYR A 133 15.56 -4.14 17.03
N LEU A 134 15.48 -3.06 17.81
CA LEU A 134 14.29 -2.25 17.99
C LEU A 134 14.72 -0.79 18.03
N GLY A 135 14.36 -0.02 17.01
CA GLY A 135 14.72 1.39 16.95
C GLY A 135 14.45 2.04 15.61
N PRO A 136 14.72 3.35 15.49
CA PRO A 136 14.47 4.09 14.27
C PRO A 136 15.35 3.58 13.12
N CYS A 137 14.76 3.41 11.94
CA CYS A 137 15.47 3.06 10.70
C CYS A 137 16.73 3.89 10.48
N ALA A 138 16.65 5.20 10.72
CA ALA A 138 17.74 6.14 10.47
C ALA A 138 18.78 6.23 11.60
N ALA A 139 18.70 5.39 12.64
CA ALA A 139 19.62 5.46 13.78
C ALA A 139 21.07 5.13 13.38
N ASP A 140 22.03 5.93 13.86
CA ASP A 140 23.46 5.79 13.56
C ASP A 140 24.08 4.50 14.12
N ASP A 141 23.55 4.01 15.24
CA ASP A 141 24.03 2.80 15.94
C ASP A 141 23.40 1.50 15.42
N ARG A 142 22.53 1.60 14.41
CA ARG A 142 21.87 0.45 13.81
C ARG A 142 22.87 -0.51 13.17
N PRO A 143 22.78 -1.83 13.43
CA PRO A 143 23.68 -2.80 12.82
C PRO A 143 23.64 -2.77 11.29
N PRO A 144 24.78 -2.74 10.59
CA PRO A 144 24.83 -2.70 9.13
C PRO A 144 24.22 -3.95 8.48
N GLU A 145 24.19 -5.08 9.18
CA GLU A 145 23.60 -6.34 8.73
C GLU A 145 22.07 -6.25 8.54
N ILE A 146 21.42 -5.20 9.03
CA ILE A 146 19.97 -4.99 8.84
C ILE A 146 19.68 -4.38 7.46
N ASN A 147 20.66 -3.77 6.80
CA ASN A 147 20.49 -3.06 5.52
C ASN A 147 20.42 -3.96 4.27
N VAL A 148 20.32 -5.28 4.43
CA VAL A 148 20.23 -6.22 3.30
C VAL A 148 18.88 -6.12 2.56
N CYS A 149 18.87 -6.54 1.28
CA CYS A 149 17.69 -6.53 0.42
C CYS A 149 16.48 -7.17 1.12
N ARG A 150 15.36 -6.44 1.11
CA ARG A 150 14.15 -6.78 1.86
C ARG A 150 13.09 -7.33 0.94
N LYS A 151 12.43 -8.37 1.43
CA LYS A 151 11.25 -8.94 0.80
C LYS A 151 10.00 -8.56 1.55
N VAL A 152 9.07 -7.87 0.90
CA VAL A 152 7.76 -7.54 1.47
C VAL A 152 6.90 -8.81 1.61
N VAL A 153 6.50 -9.11 2.84
CA VAL A 153 5.69 -10.27 3.25
C VAL A 153 4.24 -9.83 3.48
N ALA A 154 4.05 -8.63 4.02
CA ALA A 154 2.75 -7.98 4.03
C ALA A 154 2.95 -6.47 3.99
N ALA A 155 1.99 -5.78 3.40
CA ALA A 155 1.87 -4.34 3.47
C ALA A 155 0.45 -4.02 3.95
N TRP A 156 0.36 -3.06 4.85
CA TRP A 156 -0.90 -2.48 5.30
C TRP A 156 -0.77 -0.97 5.31
N ALA A 157 -1.83 -0.29 4.89
CA ALA A 157 -1.94 1.17 4.93
C ALA A 157 -3.34 1.58 5.39
N LEU A 158 -3.46 2.84 5.82
CA LEU A 158 -4.67 3.44 6.39
C LEU A 158 -5.93 3.12 5.56
N GLY A 159 -6.93 2.53 6.22
CA GLY A 159 -8.21 2.16 5.63
C GLY A 159 -8.27 0.79 4.96
N ALA A 160 -7.17 0.04 4.90
CA ALA A 160 -7.21 -1.37 4.52
C ALA A 160 -7.80 -2.22 5.66
N GLU A 161 -8.66 -3.17 5.32
CA GLU A 161 -9.11 -4.22 6.25
C GLU A 161 -8.11 -5.38 6.24
N HIS A 162 -8.47 -6.48 6.92
CA HIS A 162 -7.75 -7.73 6.81
C HIS A 162 -7.63 -8.23 5.37
N PHE A 163 -6.51 -8.86 5.04
CA PHE A 163 -6.30 -9.46 3.72
C PHE A 163 -6.31 -10.98 3.81
N VAL A 164 -7.14 -11.64 2.99
CA VAL A 164 -7.26 -13.10 2.92
C VAL A 164 -6.81 -13.60 1.56
N TYR A 165 -5.78 -14.43 1.51
CA TYR A 165 -5.29 -15.00 0.26
C TYR A 165 -6.32 -15.97 -0.37
N PRO A 166 -6.42 -16.04 -1.72
CA PRO A 166 -7.26 -17.02 -2.45
C PRO A 166 -7.01 -18.47 -2.04
N GLU A 167 -8.03 -19.35 -2.08
CA GLU A 167 -7.96 -20.74 -1.56
C GLU A 167 -6.77 -21.57 -2.10
N ASP A 168 -6.30 -21.28 -3.32
CA ASP A 168 -5.20 -21.96 -4.00
C ASP A 168 -3.85 -21.23 -3.92
N VAL A 169 -3.81 -20.08 -3.25
CA VAL A 169 -2.63 -19.20 -3.15
C VAL A 169 -2.31 -18.94 -1.69
N GLY A 170 -1.03 -19.04 -1.31
CA GLY A 170 -0.57 -18.68 0.03
C GLY A 170 0.81 -18.04 -0.03
N LEU A 171 1.08 -17.10 0.87
CA LEU A 171 2.42 -16.52 0.95
C LEU A 171 3.31 -17.42 1.79
N GLU A 172 4.43 -17.83 1.21
CA GLU A 172 5.39 -18.70 1.89
C GLU A 172 6.05 -18.01 3.11
N ILE A 173 5.95 -18.66 4.28
CA ILE A 173 6.74 -18.37 5.48
C ILE A 173 7.55 -19.63 5.82
N ARG A 174 8.87 -19.52 5.87
CA ARG A 174 9.79 -20.61 6.20
C ARG A 174 11.03 -20.08 6.94
N GLY A 175 11.53 -20.90 7.85
CA GLY A 175 12.81 -20.88 8.56
C GLY A 175 13.59 -22.16 8.21
N GLU A 176 14.92 -22.10 8.26
CA GLU A 176 15.90 -23.09 7.74
C GLU A 176 16.03 -23.16 6.21
N ASP A 177 17.26 -22.92 5.75
CA ASP A 177 17.72 -22.55 4.40
C ASP A 177 17.17 -21.21 3.85
N PHE A 178 16.21 -20.61 4.57
CA PHE A 178 15.60 -19.32 4.31
C PHE A 178 15.41 -18.65 5.70
N ASN A 179 16.06 -17.50 5.98
CA ASN A 179 15.40 -16.43 6.74
C ASN A 179 14.66 -16.68 8.07
N SER A 180 15.31 -16.90 9.21
CA SER A 180 14.58 -17.13 10.47
C SER A 180 13.99 -15.85 11.13
N PHE A 181 13.96 -14.73 10.42
CA PHE A 181 13.66 -13.41 10.99
C PHE A 181 12.65 -12.63 10.14
N LEU A 182 11.67 -12.05 10.81
CA LEU A 182 10.77 -11.03 10.27
C LEU A 182 11.17 -9.67 10.82
N MET A 183 11.08 -8.65 9.99
CA MET A 183 11.18 -7.25 10.37
C MET A 183 9.79 -6.63 10.27
N LEU A 184 9.31 -6.03 11.34
CA LEU A 184 8.16 -5.14 11.29
C LEU A 184 8.68 -3.71 11.18
N GLU A 185 8.36 -3.06 10.06
CA GLU A 185 8.58 -1.63 9.81
C GLU A 185 7.24 -0.92 10.01
N VAL A 186 7.22 0.07 10.91
CA VAL A 186 6.03 0.86 11.23
C VAL A 186 6.35 2.34 11.09
N TYR A 187 5.60 3.02 10.24
CA TYR A 187 5.67 4.47 10.09
C TYR A 187 4.70 5.13 11.07
N TYR A 188 5.23 5.89 12.02
CA TYR A 188 4.46 6.71 12.96
C TYR A 188 4.47 8.17 12.53
N ASN A 189 3.28 8.75 12.35
CA ASN A 189 3.11 10.17 12.05
C ASN A 189 2.77 10.94 13.33
N ASN A 190 3.50 12.01 13.63
CA ASN A 190 3.26 12.93 14.75
C ASN A 190 3.24 14.38 14.23
N PRO A 191 2.17 14.77 13.51
CA PRO A 191 2.09 16.07 12.82
C PRO A 191 2.06 17.25 13.80
N ASP A 192 1.59 17.03 15.02
CA ASP A 192 1.53 18.04 16.07
C ASP A 192 2.85 18.20 16.86
N LEU A 193 3.89 17.43 16.48
CA LEU A 193 5.22 17.41 17.11
C LEU A 193 5.13 17.36 18.64
N LEU A 194 4.17 16.59 19.15
CA LEU A 194 3.87 16.57 20.58
C LEU A 194 5.11 16.08 21.33
N SER A 195 5.71 16.98 22.11
CA SER A 195 6.85 16.67 22.96
C SER A 195 6.39 16.20 24.33
N SER A 196 7.24 15.40 24.98
CA SER A 196 7.07 14.97 26.36
C SER A 196 6.91 16.17 27.33
N GLU A 197 7.52 17.32 27.04
CA GLU A 197 7.44 18.54 27.86
C GLU A 197 6.08 19.26 27.76
N PHE A 198 5.43 19.27 26.59
CA PHE A 198 4.09 19.87 26.43
C PHE A 198 2.98 18.98 27.01
N LEU A 199 3.17 17.65 26.93
CA LEU A 199 2.25 16.64 27.49
C LEU A 199 2.38 16.45 29.01
N LEU A 200 3.48 16.91 29.62
CA LEU A 200 3.66 16.97 31.08
C LEU A 200 2.61 17.83 31.81
N CYS A 201 2.00 18.81 31.12
CA CYS A 201 0.88 19.59 31.66
C CYS A 201 -0.48 18.88 31.58
N LEU A 202 -0.60 17.77 30.84
CA LEU A 202 -1.85 17.08 30.57
C LEU A 202 -1.88 15.61 31.03
N LEU A 203 -1.15 15.21 32.09
CA LEU A 203 -1.28 13.88 32.73
C LEU A 203 -1.27 12.65 31.77
N THR A 204 -0.79 12.80 30.55
CA THR A 204 -0.61 11.70 29.60
C THR A 204 0.87 11.31 29.68
N PRO A 205 1.21 10.15 30.27
CA PRO A 205 2.58 9.65 30.21
C PRO A 205 2.98 9.56 28.74
N ASP A 206 4.21 9.98 28.41
CA ASP A 206 5.00 9.76 27.19
C ASP A 206 4.23 9.15 25.99
N PHE A 207 4.33 9.72 24.77
CA PHE A 207 3.67 9.14 23.58
C PHE A 207 4.16 7.72 23.30
N VAL A 208 3.47 6.76 23.92
CA VAL A 208 3.79 5.33 23.97
C VAL A 208 2.83 4.65 23.02
N VAL A 209 3.41 4.05 21.99
CA VAL A 209 2.65 3.35 20.95
C VAL A 209 2.77 1.86 21.13
N SER A 210 1.72 1.15 20.71
CA SER A 210 1.75 -0.29 20.51
C SER A 210 1.19 -0.60 19.13
N SER A 211 1.87 -1.48 18.41
CA SER A 211 1.48 -1.90 17.05
C SER A 211 1.53 -3.42 16.98
N GLU A 212 0.50 -4.02 16.39
CA GLU A 212 0.42 -5.46 16.22
C GLU A 212 -0.02 -5.83 14.81
N MET A 213 0.55 -6.91 14.28
CA MET A 213 0.11 -7.56 13.06
C MET A 213 -0.11 -9.04 13.36
N GLN A 214 -1.35 -9.50 13.20
CA GLN A 214 -1.74 -10.89 13.43
C GLN A 214 -1.66 -11.67 12.10
N LEU A 215 -0.98 -12.81 12.13
CA LEU A 215 -0.76 -13.67 10.97
C LEU A 215 -1.50 -14.99 11.16
N HIS A 216 -2.29 -15.36 10.16
CA HIS A 216 -2.94 -16.65 10.06
C HIS A 216 -2.21 -17.51 9.03
N TYR A 217 -1.76 -18.70 9.42
CA TYR A 217 -0.95 -19.56 8.57
C TYR A 217 -1.32 -21.04 8.70
N ASN A 218 -0.97 -21.83 7.69
CA ASN A 218 -1.25 -23.27 7.64
C ASN A 218 -0.02 -24.05 7.18
N SER A 219 0.14 -25.26 7.72
CA SER A 219 1.14 -26.23 7.24
C SER A 219 0.69 -26.94 5.96
N ASN A 220 -0.60 -26.90 5.64
CA ASN A 220 -1.13 -27.36 4.36
C ASN A 220 -0.80 -26.35 3.26
N ILE A 221 0.21 -26.67 2.47
CA ILE A 221 0.70 -25.83 1.37
C ILE A 221 -0.35 -25.77 0.25
N ARG A 222 -0.79 -24.56 -0.09
CA ARG A 222 -1.68 -24.29 -1.23
C ARG A 222 -0.94 -24.46 -2.55
N ARG A 223 -1.68 -24.46 -3.65
CA ARG A 223 -1.15 -24.76 -4.99
C ARG A 223 -0.03 -23.80 -5.43
N PHE A 224 -0.16 -22.52 -5.11
CA PHE A 224 0.77 -21.49 -5.55
C PHE A 224 1.35 -20.70 -4.38
N ASP A 225 2.65 -20.44 -4.45
CA ASP A 225 3.30 -19.42 -3.62
C ASP A 225 2.97 -18.03 -4.17
N ALA A 226 2.54 -17.13 -3.29
CA ALA A 226 2.35 -15.73 -3.61
C ALA A 226 3.67 -14.95 -3.54
N GLY A 227 3.73 -13.87 -4.31
CA GLY A 227 4.69 -12.78 -4.14
C GLY A 227 3.97 -11.43 -4.11
N ILE A 228 4.68 -10.42 -3.61
CA ILE A 228 4.27 -9.01 -3.68
C ILE A 228 5.30 -8.31 -4.55
N LEU A 229 4.84 -7.67 -5.62
CA LEU A 229 5.67 -6.90 -6.54
C LEU A 229 5.35 -5.43 -6.37
N GLU A 230 6.36 -4.66 -5.99
CA GLU A 230 6.29 -3.23 -5.84
C GLU A 230 6.68 -2.55 -7.14
N VAL A 231 5.77 -1.76 -7.73
CA VAL A 231 6.04 -0.99 -8.95
C VAL A 231 5.77 0.49 -8.75
N GLY A 232 6.62 1.34 -9.30
CA GLY A 232 6.44 2.78 -9.22
C GLY A 232 7.75 3.56 -9.19
N LEU A 233 7.74 4.66 -8.44
CA LEU A 233 8.91 5.52 -8.30
C LEU A 233 9.80 5.06 -7.14
N GLU A 234 11.10 5.22 -7.31
CA GLU A 234 12.05 5.09 -6.20
C GLU A 234 11.84 6.23 -5.19
N TYR A 235 12.11 5.92 -3.92
CA TYR A 235 11.97 6.84 -2.79
C TYR A 235 13.19 7.76 -2.69
N THR A 236 13.36 8.61 -3.69
CA THR A 236 14.52 9.51 -3.80
C THR A 236 14.08 10.93 -4.08
N PRO A 237 14.86 11.93 -3.62
CA PRO A 237 14.55 13.35 -3.86
C PRO A 237 14.69 13.75 -5.33
N LYS A 238 15.06 12.83 -6.22
CA LYS A 238 15.10 13.02 -7.67
C LYS A 238 13.72 13.23 -8.28
N THR A 239 12.66 12.83 -7.58
CA THR A 239 11.27 13.16 -7.95
C THR A 239 10.90 14.45 -7.23
N GLY A 240 10.73 15.55 -7.96
CA GLY A 240 10.30 16.83 -7.40
C GLY A 240 8.96 17.29 -7.96
N LEU A 241 7.98 17.52 -7.09
CA LEU A 241 6.67 18.07 -7.43
C LEU A 241 6.67 19.58 -7.12
N PRO A 242 6.50 20.45 -8.13
CA PRO A 242 6.44 21.89 -7.90
C PRO A 242 5.29 22.26 -6.97
N HIS A 243 5.46 23.34 -6.20
CA HIS A 243 4.44 23.86 -5.29
C HIS A 243 3.33 24.62 -6.03
N GLY A 244 2.14 24.74 -5.44
CA GLY A 244 1.04 25.53 -6.00
C GLY A 244 0.36 24.93 -7.24
N MET A 245 0.66 23.68 -7.61
CA MET A 245 0.16 23.07 -8.83
C MET A 245 -1.15 22.33 -8.58
N ARG A 246 -2.12 22.53 -9.49
CA ARG A 246 -3.41 21.82 -9.44
C ARG A 246 -3.29 20.37 -9.85
N ASP A 247 -2.46 20.07 -10.85
CA ASP A 247 -2.30 18.74 -11.41
C ASP A 247 -0.83 18.53 -11.78
N VAL A 248 -0.15 17.66 -11.03
CA VAL A 248 1.20 17.17 -11.33
C VAL A 248 1.09 15.68 -11.63
N PHE A 249 1.83 15.20 -12.63
CA PHE A 249 1.80 13.78 -12.99
C PHE A 249 3.21 13.20 -12.86
N VAL A 250 3.35 12.23 -11.96
CA VAL A 250 4.60 11.50 -11.77
C VAL A 250 4.43 10.06 -12.25
N ARG A 251 5.49 9.49 -12.83
CA ARG A 251 5.44 8.18 -13.49
C ARG A 251 6.65 7.34 -13.13
N GLY A 252 6.39 6.17 -12.54
CA GLY A 252 7.39 5.12 -12.35
C GLY A 252 7.25 4.02 -13.39
N HIS A 253 8.37 3.40 -13.78
CA HIS A 253 8.45 2.44 -14.87
C HIS A 253 9.04 1.10 -14.40
N CYS A 254 8.55 0.02 -15.00
CA CYS A 254 9.15 -1.30 -14.89
C CYS A 254 9.56 -1.78 -16.29
N ILE A 255 10.84 -1.68 -16.68
CA ILE A 255 11.22 -1.94 -18.07
C ILE A 255 11.14 -3.44 -18.44
N ALA A 256 11.03 -3.74 -19.74
CA ALA A 256 10.88 -5.12 -20.22
C ALA A 256 12.06 -5.99 -19.79
N GLU A 257 13.26 -5.44 -19.84
CA GLU A 257 14.51 -6.09 -19.44
C GLU A 257 14.44 -6.58 -18.00
N CYS A 258 13.83 -5.78 -17.11
CA CYS A 258 13.63 -6.15 -15.70
C CYS A 258 12.65 -7.33 -15.58
N THR A 259 11.50 -7.26 -16.26
CA THR A 259 10.51 -8.36 -16.23
C THR A 259 10.99 -9.63 -16.92
N ALA A 260 11.82 -9.52 -17.96
CA ALA A 260 12.35 -10.66 -18.71
C ALA A 260 13.33 -11.49 -17.89
N ILE A 261 14.05 -10.85 -16.96
CA ILE A 261 14.99 -11.49 -16.04
C ILE A 261 14.27 -11.91 -14.75
N GLY A 262 13.40 -11.05 -14.24
CA GLY A 262 12.79 -11.20 -12.92
C GLY A 262 11.59 -12.15 -12.85
N LEU A 263 10.84 -12.32 -13.95
CA LEU A 263 9.63 -13.15 -13.98
C LEU A 263 9.88 -14.54 -14.60
N PRO A 264 9.17 -15.59 -14.15
CA PRO A 264 9.26 -16.93 -14.71
C PRO A 264 8.73 -16.97 -16.15
N LYS A 265 9.28 -17.84 -17.01
CA LYS A 265 8.94 -17.94 -18.44
C LYS A 265 7.44 -17.97 -18.73
N ASP A 266 6.65 -18.68 -17.92
CA ASP A 266 5.20 -18.77 -18.15
C ASP A 266 4.43 -17.53 -17.67
N GLY A 267 5.09 -16.58 -17.02
CA GLY A 267 4.50 -15.37 -16.47
C GLY A 267 3.95 -15.53 -15.06
N VAL A 268 3.35 -14.45 -14.60
CA VAL A 268 2.66 -14.36 -13.31
C VAL A 268 1.23 -13.88 -13.51
N THR A 269 0.38 -14.16 -12.54
CA THR A 269 -1.01 -13.74 -12.48
C THR A 269 -1.18 -12.84 -11.28
N ILE A 270 -1.46 -11.57 -11.54
CA ILE A 270 -1.75 -10.57 -10.52
C ILE A 270 -3.23 -10.71 -10.14
N PHE A 271 -3.51 -10.86 -8.86
CA PHE A 271 -4.87 -11.11 -8.36
C PHE A 271 -5.35 -10.03 -7.38
N ALA A 272 -4.44 -9.26 -6.78
CA ALA A 272 -4.79 -8.10 -5.98
C ALA A 272 -3.77 -6.95 -6.15
N SER A 273 -4.19 -5.74 -5.84
CA SER A 273 -3.38 -4.52 -5.97
C SER A 273 -3.75 -3.51 -4.89
N GLN A 274 -2.74 -2.86 -4.31
CA GLN A 274 -2.88 -1.77 -3.36
C GLN A 274 -2.14 -0.54 -3.89
N LEU A 275 -2.88 0.55 -4.10
CA LEU A 275 -2.32 1.82 -4.61
C LEU A 275 -1.88 2.68 -3.42
N HIS A 276 -0.69 3.28 -3.51
CA HIS A 276 -0.08 4.03 -2.42
C HIS A 276 0.50 5.36 -2.91
N THR A 277 0.11 6.44 -2.24
CA THR A 277 0.72 7.77 -2.28
C THR A 277 0.72 8.38 -0.89
N HIS A 278 1.44 9.49 -0.72
CA HIS A 278 1.29 10.37 0.43
C HIS A 278 0.23 11.44 0.14
N PHE A 279 0.21 12.52 0.91
CA PHE A 279 -0.90 13.47 1.02
C PHE A 279 -1.23 14.27 -0.25
N THR A 280 -0.36 14.32 -1.26
CA THR A 280 -0.67 15.07 -2.48
C THR A 280 -1.40 14.24 -3.54
N GLY A 281 -1.36 12.91 -3.46
CA GLY A 281 -2.00 12.04 -4.45
C GLY A 281 -3.53 12.08 -4.45
N VAL A 282 -4.11 12.18 -5.66
CA VAL A 282 -5.56 12.24 -5.88
C VAL A 282 -6.09 11.24 -6.91
N ARG A 283 -5.22 10.72 -7.78
CA ARG A 283 -5.54 9.60 -8.69
C ARG A 283 -4.33 8.71 -8.87
N VAL A 284 -4.55 7.41 -8.95
CA VAL A 284 -3.48 6.44 -9.19
C VAL A 284 -3.98 5.38 -10.17
N TRP A 285 -3.14 5.01 -11.14
CA TRP A 285 -3.44 3.88 -12.01
C TRP A 285 -2.17 3.20 -12.49
N THR A 286 -2.31 1.93 -12.84
CA THR A 286 -1.22 1.11 -13.36
C THR A 286 -1.60 0.56 -14.71
N THR A 287 -0.86 0.99 -15.72
CA THR A 287 -1.02 0.53 -17.10
C THR A 287 -0.06 -0.62 -17.39
N HIS A 288 -0.37 -1.46 -18.39
CA HIS A 288 0.59 -2.43 -18.89
C HIS A 288 0.45 -2.61 -20.40
N SER A 289 1.50 -3.12 -21.04
CA SER A 289 1.48 -3.37 -22.48
C SER A 289 2.20 -4.61 -22.90
N ARG A 290 1.88 -5.05 -24.11
CA ARG A 290 2.51 -6.18 -24.78
C ARG A 290 2.71 -5.82 -26.24
N ASN A 291 3.95 -5.95 -26.73
CA ASN A 291 4.30 -5.77 -28.14
C ASN A 291 3.83 -4.44 -28.76
N GLY A 292 3.93 -3.31 -28.05
CA GLY A 292 3.48 -2.04 -28.61
C GLY A 292 2.01 -1.68 -28.32
N VAL A 293 1.24 -2.59 -27.71
CA VAL A 293 -0.21 -2.42 -27.49
C VAL A 293 -0.54 -2.29 -26.00
N GLN A 294 -1.25 -1.23 -25.62
CA GLN A 294 -1.77 -1.06 -24.27
C GLN A 294 -2.84 -2.11 -24.00
N LEU A 295 -2.70 -2.83 -22.90
CA LEU A 295 -3.71 -3.74 -22.36
C LEU A 295 -4.54 -2.99 -21.30
N PRO A 296 -5.71 -3.53 -20.89
CA PRO A 296 -6.51 -2.92 -19.83
C PRO A 296 -5.67 -2.62 -18.59
N ASP A 297 -6.01 -1.55 -17.89
CA ASP A 297 -5.29 -1.18 -16.66
C ASP A 297 -5.33 -2.32 -15.64
N ILE A 298 -4.22 -2.53 -14.94
CA ILE A 298 -4.15 -3.52 -13.86
C ILE A 298 -5.03 -3.07 -12.70
N ASN A 299 -4.90 -1.79 -12.33
CA ASN A 299 -5.73 -1.14 -11.33
C ASN A 299 -5.82 0.36 -11.65
N ARG A 300 -6.93 1.00 -11.30
CA ARG A 300 -7.17 2.43 -11.47
C ARG A 300 -8.10 2.92 -10.38
N ASP A 301 -7.75 4.05 -9.80
CA ASP A 301 -8.62 4.81 -8.90
C ASP A 301 -8.55 6.30 -9.25
N ASN A 302 -9.61 6.80 -9.88
CA ASN A 302 -9.74 8.21 -10.27
C ASN A 302 -10.22 9.12 -9.12
N HIS A 303 -10.54 8.52 -7.98
CA HIS A 303 -11.01 9.17 -6.77
C HIS A 303 -10.18 8.69 -5.58
N TYR A 304 -8.89 8.45 -5.79
CA TYR A 304 -8.00 7.90 -4.79
C TYR A 304 -7.91 8.83 -3.57
N PRO A 305 -8.16 8.30 -2.36
CA PRO A 305 -7.91 9.00 -1.11
C PRO A 305 -6.66 8.43 -0.41
N THR A 306 -5.81 9.33 0.07
CA THR A 306 -4.61 8.98 0.85
C THR A 306 -4.94 8.32 2.19
N HIS A 307 -6.17 8.49 2.70
CA HIS A 307 -6.64 7.89 3.95
C HIS A 307 -7.54 6.66 3.77
N TYR A 308 -7.62 6.09 2.57
CA TYR A 308 -8.35 4.84 2.34
C TYR A 308 -7.66 4.05 1.22
N GLN A 309 -6.64 3.31 1.63
CA GLN A 309 -5.67 2.62 0.79
C GLN A 309 -5.83 1.09 0.89
N GLU A 310 -7.03 0.60 0.58
CA GLU A 310 -7.35 -0.82 0.71
C GLU A 310 -6.62 -1.69 -0.32
N ILE A 311 -6.35 -2.95 0.05
CA ILE A 311 -5.87 -3.96 -0.90
C ILE A 311 -7.08 -4.50 -1.66
N ARG A 312 -7.12 -4.27 -2.97
CA ARG A 312 -8.26 -4.66 -3.82
C ARG A 312 -7.96 -5.93 -4.59
N PHE A 313 -8.83 -6.92 -4.49
CA PHE A 313 -8.87 -8.02 -5.45
C PHE A 313 -9.27 -7.49 -6.83
N LEU A 314 -8.51 -7.86 -7.85
CA LEU A 314 -8.84 -7.50 -9.22
C LEU A 314 -10.09 -8.26 -9.67
N LYS A 315 -11.04 -7.57 -10.34
CA LYS A 315 -12.24 -8.20 -10.92
C LYS A 315 -11.89 -9.35 -11.86
N HIS A 316 -10.80 -9.17 -12.58
CA HIS A 316 -10.20 -10.14 -13.48
C HIS A 316 -8.71 -10.21 -13.16
N PRO A 317 -8.21 -11.34 -12.65
CA PRO A 317 -6.77 -11.52 -12.48
C PRO A 317 -6.03 -11.27 -13.81
N VAL A 318 -4.92 -10.55 -13.75
CA VAL A 318 -4.18 -10.09 -14.93
C VAL A 318 -2.94 -10.94 -15.12
N HIS A 319 -2.81 -11.56 -16.29
CA HIS A 319 -1.65 -12.38 -16.62
C HIS A 319 -0.54 -11.57 -17.32
N VAL A 320 0.65 -11.60 -16.74
CA VAL A 320 1.85 -10.86 -17.14
C VAL A 320 2.96 -11.85 -17.50
N SER A 321 3.28 -12.00 -18.79
CA SER A 321 4.25 -12.99 -19.31
C SER A 321 5.59 -12.36 -19.69
N PRO A 322 6.77 -12.95 -19.38
CA PRO A 322 8.06 -12.39 -19.77
C PRO A 322 8.43 -12.63 -21.24
N VAL A 323 7.77 -13.57 -21.95
CA VAL A 323 8.27 -14.12 -23.26
C VAL A 323 7.86 -13.30 -24.47
N SER A 324 7.16 -12.18 -24.31
CA SER A 324 7.34 -11.17 -25.35
C SER A 324 8.73 -10.58 -25.15
N ARG A 325 9.57 -10.62 -26.19
CA ARG A 325 10.73 -9.72 -26.37
C ARG A 325 10.37 -8.22 -26.24
N ARG A 326 9.10 -7.91 -25.91
CA ARG A 326 8.47 -6.65 -25.57
C ARG A 326 7.26 -6.87 -24.64
N LEU A 327 7.39 -7.64 -23.55
CA LEU A 327 6.49 -7.41 -22.40
C LEU A 327 7.11 -6.20 -21.73
N ILE A 328 6.74 -5.03 -22.22
CA ILE A 328 7.22 -3.80 -21.63
C ILE A 328 6.09 -3.31 -20.75
N LEU A 329 6.36 -3.17 -19.47
CA LEU A 329 5.78 -2.09 -18.70
C LEU A 329 6.52 -0.78 -19.15
N SER A 330 6.46 -0.43 -20.45
CA SER A 330 6.66 0.91 -21.10
C SER A 330 6.59 0.87 -22.66
N ILE A 331 5.88 1.78 -23.36
CA ILE A 331 6.11 2.04 -24.81
C ILE A 331 6.16 3.54 -25.05
N LEU A 332 7.34 4.12 -25.28
CA LEU A 332 7.42 5.39 -26.00
C LEU A 332 6.98 5.12 -27.46
N ARG A 333 6.02 5.83 -28.06
CA ARG A 333 5.61 7.23 -27.90
C ARG A 333 4.24 7.35 -27.22
N ARG A 334 4.20 8.01 -26.06
CA ARG A 334 3.01 8.22 -25.20
C ARG A 334 2.55 7.04 -24.30
N ARG A 335 3.51 6.15 -23.96
CA ARG A 335 3.80 5.36 -22.73
C ARG A 335 2.72 4.47 -22.09
N ASN A 336 2.96 3.16 -22.11
CA ASN A 336 2.21 2.09 -21.42
C ASN A 336 3.08 1.27 -20.47
N GLY A 337 2.81 1.27 -19.16
CA GLY A 337 3.52 0.46 -18.17
C GLY A 337 3.77 1.12 -16.82
N ASP A 338 3.09 2.23 -16.59
CA ASP A 338 3.50 3.20 -15.59
C ASP A 338 2.59 3.07 -14.38
N CYS A 339 3.15 3.08 -13.17
CA CYS A 339 2.40 3.58 -12.03
C CYS A 339 2.37 5.09 -12.18
N VAL A 340 1.19 5.62 -12.48
CA VAL A 340 0.99 7.05 -12.64
C VAL A 340 0.19 7.54 -11.44
N CYS A 341 0.75 8.54 -10.77
CA CYS A 341 0.07 9.30 -9.75
C CYS A 341 -0.20 10.69 -10.29
N GLN A 342 -1.43 11.15 -10.05
CA GLN A 342 -1.81 12.54 -10.23
C GLN A 342 -1.88 13.16 -8.85
N ASP A 343 -1.11 14.23 -8.66
CA ASP A 343 -0.90 14.89 -7.39
C ASP A 343 -1.39 16.34 -7.43
N ARG A 344 -1.76 16.87 -6.26
CA ARG A 344 -2.14 18.26 -6.05
C ARG A 344 -1.28 18.89 -4.97
N THR A 345 -0.48 19.88 -5.35
CA THR A 345 0.41 20.61 -4.45
C THR A 345 -0.07 22.04 -4.19
N ILE A 346 -1.36 22.34 -4.45
CA ILE A 346 -1.97 23.67 -4.28
C ILE A 346 -1.73 24.24 -2.86
N SER A 347 -1.79 23.38 -1.84
CA SER A 347 -1.59 23.76 -0.43
C SER A 347 -0.12 23.83 0.00
N ARG A 348 0.82 23.37 -0.84
CA ARG A 348 2.24 23.33 -0.51
C ARG A 348 2.89 24.67 -0.83
N GLN A 349 3.75 25.14 0.07
CA GLN A 349 4.53 26.38 -0.10
C GLN A 349 5.87 26.13 -0.79
N ASN A 350 6.47 24.95 -0.59
CA ASN A 350 7.75 24.53 -1.14
C ASN A 350 7.59 23.28 -2.02
N ILE A 351 8.63 22.99 -2.81
CA ILE A 351 8.71 21.76 -3.60
C ILE A 351 8.48 20.54 -2.69
N THR A 352 7.69 19.58 -3.17
CA THR A 352 7.49 18.30 -2.50
C THR A 352 8.40 17.28 -3.16
N LEU A 353 9.28 16.65 -2.38
CA LEU A 353 10.26 15.70 -2.90
C LEU A 353 9.77 14.26 -2.75
N GLY A 354 10.34 13.34 -3.51
CA GLY A 354 10.15 11.91 -3.33
C GLY A 354 10.90 11.42 -2.09
N GLY A 355 10.25 10.66 -1.23
CA GLY A 355 10.87 10.27 0.04
C GLY A 355 9.95 9.46 0.95
N PHE A 356 10.42 9.24 2.18
CA PHE A 356 9.76 8.39 3.18
C PHE A 356 8.85 9.18 4.12
N ALA A 357 9.07 10.49 4.29
CA ALA A 357 8.27 11.29 5.21
C ALA A 357 6.87 11.53 4.63
N ILE A 358 5.86 11.69 5.49
CA ILE A 358 4.49 11.96 5.02
C ILE A 358 4.37 13.32 4.30
N SER A 359 5.31 14.22 4.59
CA SER A 359 5.50 15.50 3.93
C SER A 359 6.17 15.37 2.56
N ASP A 360 6.91 14.29 2.29
CA ASP A 360 7.38 13.89 0.95
C ASP A 360 6.24 13.21 0.16
N GLU A 361 6.54 12.73 -1.05
CA GLU A 361 5.59 12.00 -1.89
C GLU A 361 6.10 10.62 -2.31
N MET A 362 5.16 9.68 -2.45
CA MET A 362 5.38 8.35 -3.03
C MET A 362 4.39 8.09 -4.17
N CYS A 363 4.78 7.24 -5.10
CA CYS A 363 3.88 6.75 -6.14
C CYS A 363 4.13 5.28 -6.41
N VAL A 364 3.33 4.40 -5.79
CA VAL A 364 3.58 2.96 -5.76
C VAL A 364 2.30 2.15 -5.91
N ASN A 365 2.44 0.98 -6.51
CA ASN A 365 1.42 -0.07 -6.49
C ASN A 365 2.05 -1.38 -5.99
N TYR A 366 1.49 -1.93 -4.91
CA TYR A 366 1.80 -3.27 -4.42
C TYR A 366 0.89 -4.28 -5.10
N MET A 367 1.45 -5.07 -6.02
CA MET A 367 0.73 -6.08 -6.78
C MET A 367 0.96 -7.45 -6.16
N HIS A 368 -0.11 -8.10 -5.70
CA HIS A 368 -0.06 -9.49 -5.22
C HIS A 368 -0.23 -10.43 -6.41
N TYR A 369 0.72 -11.35 -6.56
CA TYR A 369 0.78 -12.23 -7.73
C TYR A 369 1.17 -13.67 -7.38
N TYR A 370 0.93 -14.59 -8.32
CA TYR A 370 1.46 -15.95 -8.30
C TYR A 370 1.79 -16.45 -9.73
N PRO A 371 2.67 -17.43 -9.93
CA PRO A 371 3.57 -18.00 -8.92
C PRO A 371 4.64 -16.98 -8.50
N LYS A 372 5.11 -17.10 -7.25
CA LYS A 372 6.21 -16.30 -6.70
C LYS A 372 7.42 -16.30 -7.64
N SER A 373 8.02 -15.12 -7.81
CA SER A 373 9.26 -14.90 -8.55
C SER A 373 10.30 -14.23 -7.65
N ASN A 374 11.51 -13.99 -8.17
CA ASN A 374 12.55 -13.24 -7.46
C ASN A 374 12.45 -11.73 -7.70
N LEU A 375 11.51 -11.26 -8.54
CA LEU A 375 11.26 -9.85 -8.75
C LEU A 375 10.32 -9.32 -7.67
N GLU A 376 10.85 -8.47 -6.80
CA GLU A 376 10.14 -7.89 -5.65
C GLU A 376 9.95 -6.39 -5.82
N VAL A 377 10.97 -5.70 -6.33
CA VAL A 377 10.94 -4.27 -6.60
C VAL A 377 11.23 -4.03 -8.08
N CYS A 378 10.33 -3.34 -8.76
CA CYS A 378 10.52 -2.86 -10.11
C CYS A 378 10.13 -1.39 -10.20
N LYS A 379 11.07 -0.54 -9.80
CA LYS A 379 10.91 0.91 -9.72
C LYS A 379 11.88 1.62 -10.66
N SER A 380 11.64 2.91 -10.86
CA SER A 380 12.56 3.78 -11.61
C SER A 380 12.67 5.16 -10.97
N SER A 381 13.80 5.82 -11.19
CA SER A 381 13.98 7.26 -10.99
C SER A 381 14.57 7.90 -12.25
N ILE A 382 14.62 9.23 -12.30
CA ILE A 382 15.36 9.94 -13.34
C ILE A 382 16.86 9.72 -13.16
N ASP A 383 17.58 9.67 -14.28
CA ASP A 383 19.03 9.59 -14.28
C ASP A 383 19.64 10.83 -13.62
N SER A 384 20.70 10.65 -12.83
CA SER A 384 21.32 11.75 -12.08
C SER A 384 21.93 12.80 -13.00
N ASP A 385 22.62 12.38 -14.06
CA ASP A 385 23.33 13.30 -14.95
C ASP A 385 22.32 14.16 -15.72
N VAL A 386 21.23 13.55 -16.17
CA VAL A 386 20.11 14.27 -16.82
C VAL A 386 19.45 15.28 -15.88
N LEU A 387 19.32 14.93 -14.59
CA LEU A 387 18.76 15.83 -13.59
C LEU A 387 19.71 17.01 -13.30
N ASP A 388 21.00 16.75 -13.19
CA ASP A 388 22.03 17.77 -12.98
C ASP A 388 22.11 18.74 -14.18
N GLU A 389 22.04 18.23 -15.41
CA GLU A 389 21.93 19.06 -16.62
C GLU A 389 20.68 19.95 -16.60
N CYS A 390 19.55 19.43 -16.13
CA CYS A 390 18.32 20.19 -15.98
C CYS A 390 18.49 21.34 -14.97
N PHE A 391 19.13 21.07 -13.82
CA PHE A 391 19.44 22.12 -12.84
C PHE A 391 20.39 23.17 -13.38
N ALA A 392 21.44 22.76 -14.08
CA ALA A 392 22.39 23.67 -14.72
C ALA A 392 21.75 24.55 -15.81
N TYR A 393 20.72 24.05 -16.48
CA TYR A 393 19.94 24.83 -17.47
C TYR A 393 19.04 25.89 -16.82
N MET A 394 18.60 25.68 -15.57
CA MET A 394 17.70 26.59 -14.86
C MET A 394 18.43 27.71 -14.09
N THR A 395 19.73 27.55 -13.83
CA THR A 395 20.62 28.57 -13.25
C THR A 395 21.25 29.43 -14.32
#